data_AF-A0AAU7XZ41-F1
#
_entry.id   AF-A0AAU7XZ41-F1
#
_cell.length_a   1.000
_cell.length_b   1.000
_cell.length_c   1.000
_cell.angle_alpha   90.00
_cell.angle_beta   90.00
_cell.angle_gamma   90.00
#
_symmetry.space_group_name_H-M   'P 1'
#
loop_
_entity.id
_entity.type
_entity.pdbx_description
1 polymer ?
#
loop_
_entity_poly.entity_id
_entity_poly.type
_entity_poly.pdbx_seq_one_letter_code
_entity_poly.pdbx_strand_id
1 'polypeptide(L)'
;MPDTDFGVAKKDKTPPCAGFFIQAALQELPVRRTLLIILSMALAACSANPKALYQEQVVTSPTPLAEHPAEAIRLLQAEPLPINPSWPFPQWKITANEPRLKIGNTIANFRVFSVELKQGTSNQIAVNSWCVNACLGFSKYALTPYLLLVDQQGIVIAEGFGQITGSVGVINQVLSSTVPKNGTYYLIVAADNRTPGQNIVTDSVMLVGSTGLGTPMQVGMGSYPFGTIGPYLDTSK
;
A
#
# COMPACT_ATOMS: atom_id res chain seq x y z
N MET A 1 22.86 -50.72 44.53
CA MET A 1 23.77 -51.86 44.75
C MET A 1 22.91 -53.09 44.98
N PRO A 2 23.21 -54.26 44.38
CA PRO A 2 24.50 -54.74 43.84
C PRO A 2 24.55 -54.65 42.29
N ASP A 3 25.70 -54.47 41.62
CA ASP A 3 26.85 -55.40 41.38
C ASP A 3 26.42 -56.57 40.48
N THR A 4 27.08 -56.99 39.37
CA THR A 4 28.51 -57.08 38.98
C THR A 4 28.54 -57.44 37.47
N ASP A 5 29.39 -56.87 36.60
CA ASP A 5 30.82 -57.11 36.31
C ASP A 5 31.11 -58.31 35.35
N PHE A 6 32.26 -58.23 34.67
CA PHE A 6 32.96 -59.16 33.75
C PHE A 6 32.98 -58.85 32.23
N GLY A 7 33.84 -57.88 31.87
CA GLY A 7 35.16 -58.09 31.25
C GLY A 7 35.39 -59.09 30.08
N VAL A 8 36.11 -58.58 29.05
CA VAL A 8 37.42 -59.05 28.54
C VAL A 8 37.55 -59.27 27.00
N ALA A 9 38.52 -58.52 26.44
CA ALA A 9 39.48 -58.78 25.34
C ALA A 9 39.14 -58.67 23.84
N LYS A 10 39.74 -57.61 23.26
CA LYS A 10 40.66 -57.56 22.10
C LYS A 10 40.41 -58.49 20.89
N LYS A 11 40.29 -57.86 19.71
CA LYS A 11 41.18 -58.17 18.58
C LYS A 11 41.30 -57.03 17.58
N ASP A 12 42.53 -56.52 17.49
CA ASP A 12 43.05 -55.64 16.44
C ASP A 12 43.10 -56.40 15.11
N LYS A 13 42.65 -55.77 14.01
CA LYS A 13 42.98 -56.14 12.62
C LYS A 13 42.55 -55.00 11.67
N THR A 14 43.52 -54.20 11.24
CA THR A 14 43.50 -53.43 9.99
C THR A 14 44.40 -54.14 8.96
N PRO A 15 44.42 -53.72 7.67
CA PRO A 15 43.37 -53.78 6.64
C PRO A 15 43.90 -54.61 5.42
N PRO A 16 43.28 -54.66 4.20
CA PRO A 16 43.34 -53.53 3.27
C PRO A 16 42.15 -53.40 2.28
N CYS A 17 42.08 -52.23 1.64
CA CYS A 17 41.56 -51.98 0.29
C CYS A 17 40.10 -52.37 -0.05
N ALA A 18 39.21 -51.39 0.03
CA ALA A 18 38.22 -51.15 -1.03
C ALA A 18 37.84 -49.66 -0.99
N GLY A 19 38.49 -48.89 -1.85
CA GLY A 19 38.05 -47.54 -2.14
C GLY A 19 36.70 -47.59 -2.86
N PHE A 20 35.77 -46.75 -2.44
CA PHE A 20 34.77 -46.18 -3.33
C PHE A 20 34.60 -44.71 -2.94
N PHE A 21 35.32 -43.88 -3.69
CA PHE A 21 35.04 -42.48 -3.87
C PHE A 21 33.59 -42.31 -4.33
N ILE A 22 32.78 -41.55 -3.61
CA ILE A 22 31.74 -40.73 -4.22
C ILE A 22 32.12 -39.28 -3.95
N GLN A 23 33.11 -38.84 -4.72
CA GLN A 23 33.37 -37.45 -5.00
C GLN A 23 32.42 -37.07 -6.13
N ALA A 24 31.16 -36.81 -5.79
CA ALA A 24 30.18 -36.29 -6.74
C ALA A 24 30.42 -34.78 -6.87
N ALA A 25 31.37 -34.45 -7.75
CA ALA A 25 31.36 -33.29 -8.64
C ALA A 25 30.73 -32.00 -8.09
N LEU A 26 31.43 -31.32 -7.18
CA LEU A 26 31.50 -29.86 -7.21
C LEU A 26 32.35 -29.47 -8.43
N GLN A 27 31.77 -29.65 -9.63
CA GLN A 27 32.32 -29.08 -10.84
C GLN A 27 32.08 -27.57 -10.79
N GLU A 28 33.16 -26.81 -10.57
CA GLU A 28 33.48 -25.51 -11.17
C GLU A 28 32.33 -24.90 -12.00
N LEU A 29 31.26 -24.44 -11.33
CA LEU A 29 30.37 -23.48 -11.95
C LEU A 29 31.23 -22.22 -12.08
N PRO A 30 31.54 -21.73 -13.30
CA PRO A 30 32.43 -20.61 -13.47
C PRO A 30 31.90 -19.48 -12.58
N VAL A 31 32.77 -18.83 -11.79
CA VAL A 31 32.41 -17.75 -10.85
C VAL A 31 31.40 -16.77 -11.48
N ARG A 32 31.52 -16.54 -12.79
CA ARG A 32 30.57 -15.79 -13.64
C ARG A 32 29.12 -16.30 -13.62
N ARG A 33 28.86 -17.62 -13.66
CA ARG A 33 27.51 -18.21 -13.56
C ARG A 33 26.92 -18.05 -12.17
N THR A 34 27.70 -18.23 -11.11
CA THR A 34 27.23 -18.02 -9.73
C THR A 34 26.93 -16.54 -9.47
N LEU A 35 27.79 -15.64 -9.98
CA LEU A 35 27.57 -14.19 -9.92
C LEU A 35 26.32 -13.77 -10.71
N LEU A 36 26.07 -14.37 -11.88
CA LEU A 36 24.87 -14.12 -12.70
C LEU A 36 23.60 -14.62 -12.01
N ILE A 37 23.63 -15.76 -11.33
CA ILE A 37 22.48 -16.30 -10.59
C ILE A 37 22.16 -15.38 -9.39
N ILE A 38 23.16 -15.01 -8.60
CA ILE A 38 23.00 -14.07 -7.46
C ILE A 38 22.50 -12.72 -7.95
N LEU A 39 23.05 -12.20 -9.06
CA LEU A 39 22.58 -10.97 -9.68
C LEU A 39 21.13 -11.10 -10.14
N SER A 40 20.75 -12.19 -10.82
CA SER A 40 19.37 -12.42 -11.26
C SER A 40 18.37 -12.57 -10.11
N MET A 41 18.76 -13.19 -8.99
CA MET A 41 17.94 -13.26 -7.77
C MET A 41 17.84 -11.90 -7.07
N ALA A 42 18.91 -11.10 -7.06
CA ALA A 42 18.91 -9.74 -6.52
C ALA A 42 18.04 -8.78 -7.35
N LEU A 43 17.94 -8.98 -8.68
CA LEU A 43 17.03 -8.20 -9.54
C LEU A 43 15.55 -8.56 -9.35
N ALA A 44 15.22 -9.80 -8.96
CA ALA A 44 13.83 -10.22 -8.74
C ALA A 44 13.24 -9.71 -7.41
N ALA A 45 14.09 -9.39 -6.43
CA ALA A 45 13.67 -8.97 -5.08
C ALA A 45 13.07 -7.55 -5.00
N CYS A 46 13.12 -6.75 -6.07
CA CYS A 46 12.67 -5.35 -6.05
C CYS A 46 11.28 -5.11 -6.66
N SER A 47 10.55 -6.15 -7.11
CA SER A 47 9.14 -5.97 -7.48
C SER A 47 8.26 -6.14 -6.24
N ALA A 48 7.94 -5.01 -5.61
CA ALA A 48 7.18 -5.03 -4.37
C ALA A 48 5.72 -5.42 -4.64
N ASN A 49 5.33 -6.61 -4.18
CA ASN A 49 3.96 -7.11 -4.27
C ASN A 49 3.07 -6.28 -3.31
N PRO A 50 1.99 -5.62 -3.79
CA PRO A 50 1.12 -4.79 -2.94
C PRO A 50 0.58 -5.53 -1.70
N LYS A 51 0.30 -6.83 -1.82
CA LYS A 51 -0.17 -7.66 -0.70
C LYS A 51 0.92 -7.90 0.33
N ALA A 52 2.16 -8.16 -0.11
CA ALA A 52 3.30 -8.32 0.79
C ALA A 52 3.62 -7.01 1.51
N LEU A 53 3.66 -5.90 0.77
CA LEU A 53 3.84 -4.56 1.32
C LEU A 53 2.79 -4.21 2.38
N TYR A 54 1.52 -4.53 2.11
CA TYR A 54 0.47 -4.32 3.10
C TYR A 54 0.75 -5.07 4.41
N GLN A 55 1.10 -6.35 4.33
CA GLN A 55 1.39 -7.16 5.51
C GLN A 55 2.61 -6.63 6.26
N GLU A 56 3.73 -6.40 5.56
CA GLU A 56 5.02 -6.06 6.15
C GLU A 56 5.13 -4.62 6.64
N GLN A 57 4.44 -3.68 5.98
CA GLN A 57 4.62 -2.25 6.24
C GLN A 57 3.38 -1.56 6.81
N VAL A 58 2.20 -2.18 6.76
CA VAL A 58 0.98 -1.62 7.35
C VAL A 58 0.56 -2.44 8.56
N VAL A 59 0.40 -3.76 8.41
CA VAL A 59 -0.09 -4.62 9.51
C VAL A 59 0.95 -4.73 10.62
N THR A 60 2.19 -5.07 10.29
CA THR A 60 3.28 -5.25 11.28
C THR A 60 3.98 -3.96 11.69
N SER A 61 3.54 -2.81 11.18
CA SER A 61 4.16 -1.52 11.48
C SER A 61 4.12 -1.19 12.99
N PRO A 62 5.15 -0.52 13.53
CA PRO A 62 5.15 -0.02 14.90
C PRO A 62 4.47 1.35 15.04
N THR A 63 4.03 1.99 13.95
CA THR A 63 3.42 3.32 14.03
C THR A 63 2.12 3.29 14.84
N PRO A 64 1.75 4.39 15.53
CA PRO A 64 0.55 4.43 16.35
C PRO A 64 -0.69 3.96 15.60
N LEU A 65 -1.50 3.12 16.25
CA LEU A 65 -2.76 2.62 15.71
C LEU A 65 -3.92 3.25 16.49
N ALA A 66 -4.72 4.07 15.81
CA ALA A 66 -6.03 4.49 16.28
C ALA A 66 -7.02 3.34 16.05
N GLU A 67 -7.72 2.94 17.10
CA GLU A 67 -8.83 1.99 16.95
C GLU A 67 -10.08 2.70 16.41
N HIS A 68 -10.22 4.00 16.67
CA HIS A 68 -11.41 4.79 16.33
C HIS A 68 -11.07 6.17 15.72
N PRO A 69 -11.97 6.79 14.93
CA PRO A 69 -11.73 8.11 14.34
C PRO A 69 -11.44 9.22 15.36
N ALA A 70 -12.04 9.15 16.55
CA ALA A 70 -11.77 10.10 17.64
C ALA A 70 -10.31 10.08 18.12
N GLU A 71 -9.66 8.92 18.07
CA GLU A 71 -8.22 8.80 18.37
C GLU A 71 -7.38 9.29 17.19
N ALA A 72 -7.79 8.98 15.96
CA ALA A 72 -7.09 9.39 14.75
C ALA A 72 -6.88 10.91 14.68
N ILE A 73 -7.92 11.71 14.97
CA ILE A 73 -7.84 13.18 14.97
C ILE A 73 -7.00 13.76 16.13
N ARG A 74 -6.64 12.94 17.12
CA ARG A 74 -5.76 13.33 18.24
C ARG A 74 -4.31 12.92 18.03
N LEU A 75 -4.06 11.86 17.26
CA LEU A 75 -2.71 11.36 16.97
C LEU A 75 -1.91 12.30 16.06
N LEU A 76 -2.59 13.02 15.17
CA LEU A 76 -1.97 13.94 14.23
C LEU A 76 -2.54 15.33 14.39
N GLN A 77 -1.67 16.33 14.24
CA GLN A 77 -2.11 17.68 13.96
C GLN A 77 -2.78 17.70 12.58
N ALA A 78 -4.03 18.15 12.52
CA ALA A 78 -4.76 18.27 11.27
C ALA A 78 -4.18 19.38 10.39
N GLU A 79 -4.03 19.09 9.10
CA GLU A 79 -3.60 20.07 8.10
C GLU A 79 -4.83 20.83 7.56
N PRO A 80 -4.77 22.14 7.27
CA PRO A 80 -5.91 22.83 6.70
C PRO A 80 -6.30 22.24 5.34
N LEU A 81 -7.57 21.88 5.17
CA LEU A 81 -8.10 21.41 3.90
C LEU A 81 -8.16 22.58 2.89
N PRO A 82 -7.55 22.46 1.71
CA PRO A 82 -7.68 23.47 0.66
C PRO A 82 -9.13 23.65 0.22
N ILE A 83 -9.50 24.88 -0.11
CA ILE A 83 -10.81 25.23 -0.68
C ILE A 83 -10.60 25.71 -2.10
N ASN A 84 -11.22 25.05 -3.09
CA ASN A 84 -11.07 25.32 -4.52
C ASN A 84 -9.61 25.64 -4.96
N PRO A 85 -8.64 24.74 -4.69
CA PRO A 85 -7.25 24.99 -5.01
C PRO A 85 -7.06 25.21 -6.52
N SER A 86 -6.21 26.18 -6.87
CA SER A 86 -5.74 26.39 -8.24
C SER A 86 -4.56 25.47 -8.56
N TRP A 87 -4.30 25.24 -9.85
CA TRP A 87 -3.14 24.47 -10.27
C TRP A 87 -1.83 25.22 -9.95
N PRO A 88 -0.77 24.55 -9.44
CA PRO A 88 -0.70 23.13 -9.12
C PRO A 88 -1.44 22.77 -7.81
N PHE A 89 -2.17 21.65 -7.84
CA PHE A 89 -2.89 21.15 -6.67
C PHE A 89 -1.92 20.81 -5.53
N PRO A 90 -2.20 21.21 -4.28
CA PRO A 90 -1.50 20.70 -3.11
C PRO A 90 -1.58 19.16 -3.02
N GLN A 91 -0.48 18.53 -2.62
CA GLN A 91 -0.35 17.07 -2.58
C GLN A 91 0.32 16.60 -1.29
N TRP A 92 -0.14 15.45 -0.79
CA TRP A 92 0.37 14.79 0.39
C TRP A 92 0.63 13.32 0.13
N LYS A 93 1.68 12.78 0.75
CA LYS A 93 2.00 11.35 0.65
C LYS A 93 1.39 10.61 1.83
N ILE A 94 0.80 9.45 1.58
CA ILE A 94 0.54 8.44 2.62
C ILE A 94 1.55 7.33 2.39
N THR A 95 2.39 7.08 3.39
CA THR A 95 3.51 6.14 3.40
C THR A 95 3.40 5.21 4.63
N ALA A 96 4.40 4.35 4.82
CA ALA A 96 4.48 3.46 5.98
C ALA A 96 4.70 4.20 7.31
N ASN A 97 5.14 5.47 7.26
CA ASN A 97 5.53 6.25 8.44
C ASN A 97 4.35 6.97 9.10
N GLU A 98 3.25 7.15 8.37
CA GLU A 98 2.03 7.73 8.92
C GLU A 98 1.42 6.79 9.97
N PRO A 99 0.71 7.34 10.98
CA PRO A 99 -0.07 6.52 11.89
C PRO A 99 -1.16 5.78 11.12
N ARG A 100 -1.69 4.77 11.80
CA ARG A 100 -2.63 3.81 11.25
C ARG A 100 -3.99 3.96 11.93
N LEU A 101 -5.05 3.72 11.17
CA LEU A 101 -6.41 3.69 11.63
C LEU A 101 -7.01 2.34 11.26
N LYS A 102 -7.76 1.76 12.19
CA LYS A 102 -8.58 0.59 11.93
C LYS A 102 -9.94 1.01 11.38
N ILE A 103 -10.28 0.50 10.20
CA ILE A 103 -11.54 0.74 9.49
C ILE A 103 -12.20 -0.63 9.29
N GLY A 104 -13.19 -0.94 10.13
CA GLY A 104 -13.73 -2.29 10.22
C GLY A 104 -12.62 -3.31 10.55
N ASN A 105 -12.36 -4.23 9.63
CA ASN A 105 -11.32 -5.26 9.77
C ASN A 105 -10.02 -4.92 9.03
N THR A 106 -9.89 -3.70 8.50
CA THR A 106 -8.73 -3.29 7.69
C THR A 106 -7.95 -2.19 8.39
N ILE A 107 -6.64 -2.34 8.45
CA ILE A 107 -5.72 -1.30 8.91
C ILE A 107 -5.29 -0.44 7.72
N ALA A 108 -5.29 0.87 7.88
CA ALA A 108 -4.93 1.83 6.85
C ALA A 108 -4.06 2.95 7.43
N ASN A 109 -2.95 3.30 6.77
CA ASN A 109 -2.26 4.56 7.06
C ASN A 109 -3.14 5.73 6.65
N PHE A 110 -3.09 6.84 7.40
CA PHE A 110 -4.00 7.96 7.16
C PHE A 110 -3.35 9.33 7.36
N ARG A 111 -4.04 10.35 6.85
CA ARG A 111 -3.81 11.77 7.17
C ARG A 111 -5.12 12.43 7.60
N VAL A 112 -4.99 13.53 8.34
CA VAL A 112 -6.13 14.30 8.87
C VAL A 112 -6.06 15.72 8.35
N PHE A 113 -7.18 16.22 7.85
CA PHE A 113 -7.35 17.57 7.38
C PHE A 113 -8.49 18.25 8.14
N SER A 114 -8.39 19.56 8.42
CA SER A 114 -9.44 20.33 9.08
C SER A 114 -10.12 21.31 8.13
N VAL A 115 -11.42 21.50 8.30
CA VAL A 115 -12.22 22.41 7.46
C VAL A 115 -13.37 23.00 8.27
N GLU A 116 -13.68 24.28 8.04
CA GLU A 116 -14.86 24.93 8.60
C GLU A 116 -16.07 24.69 7.68
N LEU A 117 -17.13 24.08 8.22
CA LEU A 117 -18.35 23.79 7.47
C LEU A 117 -19.56 24.50 8.09
N LYS A 118 -20.55 24.81 7.24
CA LYS A 118 -21.79 25.48 7.63
C LYS A 118 -22.96 24.51 7.67
N GLN A 119 -23.74 24.61 8.73
CA GLN A 119 -24.97 23.87 8.96
C GLN A 119 -25.91 23.96 7.75
N GLY A 120 -26.48 22.81 7.37
CA GLY A 120 -27.49 22.74 6.31
C GLY A 120 -26.95 22.98 4.89
N THR A 121 -25.65 23.25 4.74
CA THR A 121 -25.01 23.38 3.43
C THR A 121 -24.53 22.01 2.98
N SER A 122 -24.96 21.58 1.79
CA SER A 122 -24.37 20.41 1.15
C SER A 122 -22.95 20.75 0.70
N ASN A 123 -21.99 19.99 1.21
CA ASN A 123 -20.55 20.12 0.96
C ASN A 123 -20.10 18.95 0.09
N GLN A 124 -19.17 19.22 -0.83
CA GLN A 124 -18.50 18.20 -1.60
C GLN A 124 -17.00 18.26 -1.31
N ILE A 125 -16.46 17.17 -0.76
CA ILE A 125 -15.03 17.03 -0.53
C ILE A 125 -14.51 16.09 -1.60
N ALA A 126 -13.60 16.59 -2.43
CA ALA A 126 -12.97 15.80 -3.48
C ALA A 126 -11.57 15.38 -3.05
N VAL A 127 -11.15 14.18 -3.43
CA VAL A 127 -9.82 13.63 -3.18
C VAL A 127 -9.29 13.01 -4.45
N ASN A 128 -8.21 13.59 -4.96
CA ASN A 128 -7.46 13.02 -6.06
C ASN A 128 -6.41 12.08 -5.50
N SER A 129 -6.23 10.90 -6.09
CA SER A 129 -5.13 9.98 -5.81
C SER A 129 -4.38 9.66 -7.08
N TRP A 130 -3.08 9.96 -7.09
CA TRP A 130 -2.26 9.79 -8.28
C TRP A 130 -1.62 8.42 -8.35
N CYS A 131 -1.41 7.98 -9.58
CA CYS A 131 -0.71 6.76 -9.87
C CYS A 131 0.72 6.77 -9.31
N VAL A 132 1.08 5.67 -8.66
CA VAL A 132 2.41 5.42 -8.11
C VAL A 132 3.43 5.42 -9.26
N ASN A 133 4.60 6.02 -9.02
CA ASN A 133 5.70 6.13 -9.98
C ASN A 133 5.28 6.73 -11.33
N ALA A 134 4.37 7.72 -11.32
CA ALA A 134 3.85 8.37 -12.53
C ALA A 134 3.29 7.38 -13.56
N CYS A 135 2.72 6.25 -13.09
CA CYS A 135 2.22 5.20 -13.97
C CYS A 135 3.29 4.64 -14.92
N LEU A 136 4.57 4.62 -14.52
CA LEU A 136 5.63 3.98 -15.28
C LEU A 136 5.66 2.45 -15.02
N GLY A 137 5.98 1.66 -16.05
CA GLY A 137 6.08 0.19 -15.96
C GLY A 137 4.85 -0.57 -16.47
N PHE A 138 4.85 -1.90 -16.42
CA PHE A 138 3.76 -2.73 -16.94
C PHE A 138 2.54 -2.79 -16.00
N SER A 139 2.78 -2.83 -14.69
CA SER A 139 1.73 -2.78 -13.67
C SER A 139 1.53 -1.35 -13.20
N LYS A 140 0.29 -0.86 -13.24
CA LYS A 140 -0.07 0.46 -12.72
C LYS A 140 -0.70 0.29 -11.35
N TYR A 141 -0.43 1.22 -10.44
CA TYR A 141 -0.98 1.18 -9.09
C TYR A 141 -1.37 2.57 -8.62
N ALA A 142 -2.40 2.67 -7.79
CA ALA A 142 -2.76 3.89 -7.06
C ALA A 142 -3.31 3.53 -5.68
N LEU A 143 -3.22 4.47 -4.75
CA LEU A 143 -3.90 4.36 -3.48
C LEU A 143 -5.42 4.50 -3.71
N THR A 144 -6.21 3.67 -3.06
CA THR A 144 -7.67 3.82 -3.02
C THR A 144 -8.03 4.51 -1.71
N PRO A 145 -8.46 5.79 -1.71
CA PRO A 145 -8.82 6.43 -0.47
C PRO A 145 -10.13 5.85 0.10
N TYR A 146 -10.20 5.76 1.43
CA TYR A 146 -11.45 5.75 2.19
C TYR A 146 -11.55 7.05 2.96
N LEU A 147 -12.70 7.72 2.84
CA LEU A 147 -12.90 9.04 3.37
C LEU A 147 -13.81 8.96 4.59
N LEU A 148 -13.41 9.56 5.71
CA LEU A 148 -14.28 9.78 6.86
C LEU A 148 -14.31 11.28 7.17
N LEU A 149 -15.50 11.87 7.15
CA LEU A 149 -15.74 13.21 7.68
C LEU A 149 -16.26 13.07 9.11
N VAL A 150 -15.54 13.64 10.06
CA VAL A 150 -15.87 13.57 11.49
C VAL A 150 -15.97 14.95 12.12
N ASP A 151 -16.72 15.06 13.22
CA ASP A 151 -16.74 16.26 14.04
C ASP A 151 -15.57 16.32 15.04
N GLN A 152 -15.54 17.36 15.89
CA GLN A 152 -14.51 17.55 16.93
C GLN A 152 -14.46 16.44 17.98
N GLN A 153 -15.54 15.67 18.14
CA GLN A 153 -15.60 14.55 19.06
C GLN A 153 -15.19 13.23 18.38
N GLY A 154 -14.94 13.26 17.07
CA GLY A 154 -14.63 12.09 16.25
C GLY A 154 -15.84 11.27 15.85
N ILE A 155 -17.05 11.85 15.91
CA ILE A 155 -18.27 11.21 15.42
C ILE A 155 -18.31 11.33 13.90
N VAL A 156 -18.53 10.20 13.22
CA VAL A 156 -18.61 10.13 11.76
C VAL A 156 -19.91 10.76 11.27
N ILE A 157 -19.78 11.78 10.42
CA ILE A 157 -20.89 12.50 9.77
C ILE A 157 -21.16 11.94 8.39
N ALA A 158 -20.10 11.56 7.67
CA ALA A 158 -20.18 10.91 6.37
C ALA A 158 -18.93 10.05 6.18
N GLU A 159 -19.09 8.93 5.48
CA GLU A 159 -17.97 8.08 5.10
C GLU A 159 -18.25 7.38 3.76
N GLY A 160 -17.20 6.90 3.12
CA GLY A 160 -17.34 6.02 1.97
C GLY A 160 -16.14 5.99 1.04
N PHE A 161 -16.36 5.26 -0.05
CA PHE A 161 -15.48 5.25 -1.21
C PHE A 161 -16.02 6.28 -2.19
N GLY A 162 -15.14 7.09 -2.78
CA GLY A 162 -15.55 7.86 -3.94
C GLY A 162 -15.72 6.95 -5.15
N GLN A 163 -16.64 7.34 -6.03
CA GLN A 163 -16.74 6.75 -7.36
C GLN A 163 -15.44 6.99 -8.11
N ILE A 164 -14.83 5.92 -8.60
CA ILE A 164 -13.59 6.05 -9.35
C ILE A 164 -13.93 6.52 -10.76
N THR A 165 -13.88 7.83 -10.96
CA THR A 165 -13.81 8.45 -12.28
C THR A 165 -12.34 8.73 -12.55
N GLY A 166 -11.74 8.00 -13.48
CA GLY A 166 -10.32 8.16 -13.76
C GLY A 166 -9.94 7.61 -15.12
N SER A 167 -9.05 8.33 -15.79
CA SER A 167 -8.16 7.76 -16.79
C SER A 167 -6.93 7.19 -16.07
N VAL A 168 -6.20 6.27 -16.72
CA VAL A 168 -4.93 5.78 -16.16
C VAL A 168 -4.03 6.98 -15.81
N GLY A 169 -3.77 7.19 -14.51
CA GLY A 169 -2.97 8.30 -14.00
C GLY A 169 -3.51 8.97 -12.73
N VAL A 170 -4.83 9.06 -12.56
CA VAL A 170 -5.45 9.66 -11.36
C VAL A 170 -6.83 9.05 -11.07
N ILE A 171 -7.11 8.81 -9.79
CA ILE A 171 -8.43 8.44 -9.26
C ILE A 171 -8.99 9.67 -8.55
N ASN A 172 -10.19 10.10 -8.93
CA ASN A 172 -10.89 11.14 -8.20
C ASN A 172 -12.00 10.50 -7.37
N GLN A 173 -12.21 11.01 -6.17
CA GLN A 173 -13.24 10.56 -5.25
C GLN A 173 -13.97 11.76 -4.67
N VAL A 174 -15.30 11.68 -4.52
CA VAL A 174 -16.09 12.76 -3.93
C VAL A 174 -16.92 12.21 -2.76
N LEU A 175 -16.81 12.88 -1.60
CA LEU A 175 -17.64 12.67 -0.44
C LEU A 175 -18.62 13.84 -0.32
N SER A 176 -19.91 13.55 -0.50
CA SER A 176 -20.98 14.52 -0.27
C SER A 176 -21.51 14.42 1.15
N SER A 177 -21.71 15.55 1.82
CA SER A 177 -22.24 15.57 3.18
C SER A 177 -23.00 16.86 3.48
N THR A 178 -23.88 16.82 4.47
CA THR A 178 -24.50 18.01 5.06
C THR A 178 -24.24 17.95 6.55
N VAL A 179 -23.65 19.01 7.10
CA VAL A 179 -23.28 19.03 8.52
C VAL A 179 -24.43 19.54 9.40
N PRO A 180 -24.60 18.99 10.62
CA PRO A 180 -25.70 19.35 11.51
C PRO A 180 -25.50 20.69 12.22
N LYS A 181 -24.27 21.21 12.28
CA LYS A 181 -23.91 22.44 13.01
C LYS A 181 -22.79 23.17 12.27
N ASN A 182 -22.63 24.45 12.58
CA ASN A 182 -21.45 25.21 12.15
C ASN A 182 -20.24 24.78 13.00
N GLY A 183 -19.07 24.70 12.38
CA GLY A 183 -17.80 24.57 13.09
C GLY A 183 -16.75 23.80 12.31
N THR A 184 -15.67 23.46 13.03
CA THR A 184 -14.55 22.68 12.49
C THR A 184 -14.92 21.21 12.40
N TYR A 185 -14.73 20.65 11.21
CA TYR A 185 -14.81 19.23 10.93
C TYR A 185 -13.45 18.73 10.47
N TYR A 186 -13.24 17.42 10.58
CA TYR A 186 -12.00 16.76 10.21
C TYR A 186 -12.26 15.72 9.13
N LEU A 187 -11.53 15.81 8.03
CA LEU A 187 -11.47 14.79 7.01
C LEU A 187 -10.29 13.86 7.31
N ILE A 188 -10.58 12.59 7.56
CA ILE A 188 -9.59 11.52 7.58
C ILE A 188 -9.53 10.92 6.18
N VAL A 189 -8.36 10.96 5.56
CA VAL A 189 -8.09 10.28 4.30
C VAL A 189 -7.21 9.06 4.59
N ALA A 190 -7.78 7.87 4.48
CA ALA A 190 -7.12 6.62 4.79
C ALA A 190 -6.82 5.81 3.52
N ALA A 191 -5.67 5.14 3.49
CA ALA A 191 -5.29 4.22 2.42
C ALA A 191 -6.05 2.89 2.55
N ASP A 192 -7.14 2.71 1.82
CA ASP A 192 -7.92 1.49 1.88
C ASP A 192 -7.13 0.28 1.34
N ASN A 193 -6.97 -0.70 2.22
CA ASN A 193 -6.20 -1.91 1.99
C ASN A 193 -7.05 -3.19 2.05
N ARG A 194 -8.36 -3.10 1.80
CA ARG A 194 -9.23 -4.30 1.75
C ARG A 194 -8.85 -5.24 0.61
N THR A 195 -8.36 -4.69 -0.50
CA THR A 195 -8.03 -5.47 -1.71
C THR A 195 -6.70 -5.04 -2.35
N PRO A 196 -5.55 -5.13 -1.66
CA PRO A 196 -4.26 -4.69 -2.20
C PRO A 196 -3.89 -5.48 -3.46
N GLY A 197 -3.51 -4.76 -4.53
CA GLY A 197 -3.16 -5.33 -5.83
C GLY A 197 -4.34 -5.72 -6.71
N GLN A 198 -5.58 -5.71 -6.21
CA GLN A 198 -6.75 -5.92 -7.07
C GLN A 198 -7.00 -4.70 -7.96
N ASN A 199 -7.54 -4.95 -9.15
CA ASN A 199 -7.82 -3.90 -10.12
C ASN A 199 -8.92 -2.96 -9.61
N ILE A 200 -8.64 -1.67 -9.63
CA ILE A 200 -9.54 -0.60 -9.19
C ILE A 200 -10.04 0.25 -10.35
N VAL A 201 -9.29 0.32 -11.46
CA VAL A 201 -9.67 1.04 -12.69
C VAL A 201 -9.21 0.25 -13.90
N THR A 202 -10.03 0.20 -14.95
CA THR A 202 -9.60 -0.23 -16.28
C THR A 202 -9.88 0.90 -17.26
N ASP A 203 -8.89 1.27 -18.06
CA ASP A 203 -9.03 2.30 -19.08
C ASP A 203 -8.54 1.78 -20.45
N SER A 204 -9.10 2.32 -21.52
CA SER A 204 -8.72 1.99 -22.89
C SER A 204 -7.72 3.01 -23.41
N VAL A 205 -6.45 2.61 -23.51
CA VAL A 205 -5.40 3.47 -24.08
C VAL A 205 -5.13 3.08 -25.53
N MET A 206 -4.97 4.07 -26.40
CA MET A 206 -4.63 3.83 -27.81
C MET A 206 -3.14 3.60 -27.96
N LEU A 207 -2.74 2.38 -28.33
CA LEU A 207 -1.37 2.12 -28.76
C LEU A 207 -1.25 2.45 -30.24
N VAL A 208 -0.53 3.50 -30.56
CA VAL A 208 -0.21 3.87 -31.95
C VAL A 208 0.99 3.04 -32.40
N GLY A 209 0.75 2.10 -33.32
CA GLY A 209 1.81 1.33 -33.96
C GLY A 209 2.58 2.13 -35.00
N SER A 210 3.70 1.59 -35.48
CA SER A 210 4.53 2.21 -36.54
C SER A 210 3.79 2.43 -37.86
N THR A 211 2.65 1.76 -38.07
CA THR A 211 1.77 1.89 -39.24
C THR A 211 0.70 2.99 -39.08
N GLY A 212 0.66 3.69 -37.94
CA GLY A 212 -0.31 4.76 -37.65
C GLY A 212 -1.72 4.26 -37.29
N LEU A 213 -1.99 2.96 -37.42
CA LEU A 213 -3.24 2.35 -36.93
C LEU A 213 -3.14 2.15 -35.42
N GLY A 214 -4.04 2.79 -34.68
CA GLY A 214 -4.12 2.67 -33.23
C GLY A 214 -4.94 1.45 -32.82
N THR A 215 -4.41 0.61 -31.93
CA THR A 215 -5.17 -0.50 -31.33
C THR A 215 -5.54 -0.12 -29.89
N PRO A 216 -6.82 -0.19 -29.49
CA PRO A 216 -7.19 0.05 -28.10
C PRO A 216 -6.69 -1.11 -27.23
N MET A 217 -5.96 -0.78 -26.17
CA MET A 217 -5.49 -1.72 -25.17
C MET A 217 -6.12 -1.38 -23.81
N GLN A 218 -6.69 -2.39 -23.16
CA GLN A 218 -7.18 -2.24 -21.80
C GLN A 218 -5.99 -2.24 -20.84
N VAL A 219 -5.86 -1.19 -20.04
CA VAL A 219 -4.84 -1.06 -18.99
C VAL A 219 -5.54 -0.95 -17.66
N GLY A 220 -5.22 -1.89 -16.77
CA GLY A 220 -5.69 -1.90 -15.39
C GLY A 220 -4.77 -1.13 -14.46
N MET A 221 -5.32 -0.59 -13.39
CA MET A 221 -4.60 -0.03 -12.26
C MET A 221 -5.03 -0.74 -10.99
N GLY A 222 -4.07 -1.28 -10.23
CA GLY A 222 -4.32 -1.99 -8.99
C GLY A 222 -4.29 -1.08 -7.76
N SER A 223 -4.94 -1.51 -6.67
CA SER A 223 -4.82 -0.84 -5.37
C SER A 223 -3.42 -0.99 -4.77
N TYR A 224 -2.91 0.08 -4.16
CA TYR A 224 -1.63 0.14 -3.49
C TYR A 224 -1.77 0.67 -2.06
N PRO A 225 -1.00 0.15 -1.07
CA PRO A 225 -1.11 0.60 0.32
C PRO A 225 -0.68 2.04 0.59
N PHE A 226 0.04 2.63 -0.36
CA PHE A 226 0.67 3.94 -0.23
C PHE A 226 0.42 4.76 -1.49
N GLY A 227 0.55 6.08 -1.40
CA GLY A 227 0.34 6.91 -2.58
C GLY A 227 0.37 8.39 -2.27
N THR A 228 0.04 9.17 -3.30
CA THR A 228 -0.10 10.62 -3.19
C THR A 228 -1.57 10.97 -3.31
N ILE A 229 -2.06 11.83 -2.41
CA ILE A 229 -3.43 12.33 -2.35
C ILE A 229 -3.47 13.86 -2.41
N GLY A 230 -4.58 14.40 -2.90
CA GLY A 230 -4.86 15.83 -2.94
C GLY A 230 -6.31 16.07 -2.58
N PRO A 231 -6.65 16.13 -1.28
CA PRO A 231 -7.99 16.43 -0.83
C PRO A 231 -8.26 17.94 -0.90
N TYR A 232 -9.50 18.30 -1.22
CA TYR A 232 -9.98 19.69 -1.19
C TYR A 232 -11.49 19.75 -1.00
N LEU A 233 -11.96 20.87 -0.47
CA LEU A 233 -13.38 21.24 -0.48
C LEU A 233 -13.70 21.91 -1.81
N ASP A 234 -14.68 21.35 -2.52
CA ASP A 234 -15.27 21.95 -3.70
C ASP A 234 -16.52 22.74 -3.30
N THR A 235 -16.50 24.05 -3.56
CA THR A 235 -17.66 24.92 -3.33
C THR A 235 -18.32 25.39 -4.62
N SER A 236 -17.86 24.90 -5.77
CA SER A 236 -18.54 25.15 -7.03
C SER A 236 -19.83 24.33 -7.06
N LYS A 237 -20.95 25.04 -7.17
CA LYS A 237 -22.28 24.49 -7.43
C LYS A 237 -22.85 25.22 -8.62
#